data_AF-A0A136KGR5-F1
#
_entry.id   AF-A0A136KGR5-F1
#
_cell.length_a   1.000
_cell.length_b   1.000
_cell.length_c   1.000
_cell.angle_alpha   90.00
_cell.angle_beta   90.00
_cell.angle_gamma   90.00
#
_symmetry.space_group_name_H-M   'P 1'
#
loop_
_entity.id
_entity.type
_entity.pdbx_description
1 polymer ?
#
loop_
_entity_poly.entity_id
_entity_poly.type
_entity_poly.pdbx_seq_one_letter_code
_entity_poly.pdbx_strand_id
1 'polypeptide(L)'
;MDVRIIVAAVLIATAFVGWPIVGKYAQANGATTVAVVSTVASIMILLFARTRLDFDLGVKGIGLLVLAGVLNGIAVYTYGYICGKPETPTGAFIVLVSLCMVVSAPLLDWAFNGTVPTLQKFAGFGMAASAIYLLGK
;
A
#
# COMPACT_ATOMS: atom_id res chain seq x y z
N MET A 1 13.11 17.04 0.14
CA MET A 1 12.24 16.22 1.00
C MET A 1 12.85 16.23 2.39
N ASP A 2 12.05 16.44 3.44
CA ASP A 2 12.53 16.49 4.83
C ASP A 2 13.01 15.09 5.30
N VAL A 3 14.07 15.03 6.13
CA VAL A 3 14.59 13.80 6.74
C VAL A 3 13.51 13.02 7.50
N ARG A 4 12.60 13.72 8.18
CA ARG A 4 11.47 13.10 8.90
C ARG A 4 10.55 12.31 7.97
N ILE A 5 10.32 12.83 6.77
CA ILE A 5 9.49 12.18 5.75
C ILE A 5 10.19 10.93 5.22
N ILE A 6 11.51 11.01 4.99
CA ILE A 6 12.33 9.87 4.53
C ILE A 6 12.28 8.73 5.57
N VAL A 7 12.52 9.05 6.84
CA VAL A 7 12.49 8.04 7.93
C VAL A 7 11.09 7.41 8.05
N ALA A 8 10.03 8.22 7.99
CA ALA A 8 8.66 7.71 8.02
C ALA A 8 8.37 6.78 6.82
N ALA A 9 8.80 7.16 5.61
CA ALA A 9 8.62 6.36 4.41
C ALA A 9 9.32 4.99 4.51
N VAL A 10 10.54 4.95 5.06
CA VAL A 10 11.28 3.70 5.30
C VAL A 10 10.52 2.81 6.28
N LEU A 11 10.07 3.35 7.41
CA LEU A 11 9.32 2.60 8.42
C LEU A 11 8.03 2.01 7.82
N ILE A 12 7.27 2.82 7.08
CA ILE A 12 6.03 2.39 6.43
C ILE A 12 6.31 1.28 5.43
N ALA A 13 7.31 1.45 4.56
CA ALA A 13 7.68 0.44 3.58
C ALA A 13 8.07 -0.88 4.26
N THR A 14 8.92 -0.84 5.29
CA THR A 14 9.31 -2.04 6.05
C THR A 14 8.11 -2.72 6.70
N ALA A 15 7.18 -1.96 7.29
CA ALA A 15 5.97 -2.53 7.89
C ALA A 15 5.08 -3.22 6.85
N PHE A 16 4.86 -2.59 5.69
CA PHE A 16 4.05 -3.13 4.59
C PHE A 16 4.65 -4.39 3.95
N VAL A 17 5.98 -4.46 3.84
CA VAL A 17 6.70 -5.63 3.34
C VAL A 17 6.79 -6.74 4.39
N GLY A 18 6.93 -6.36 5.66
CA GLY A 18 7.22 -7.31 6.74
C GLY A 18 6.06 -8.23 7.08
N TRP A 19 4.84 -7.71 7.17
CA TRP A 19 3.70 -8.52 7.64
C TRP A 19 3.38 -9.77 6.78
N PRO A 20 3.41 -9.77 5.43
CA PRO A 20 3.19 -11.00 4.67
C PRO A 20 4.33 -12.01 4.86
N ILE A 21 5.58 -11.54 5.01
CA ILE A 21 6.74 -12.40 5.24
C ILE A 21 6.63 -13.07 6.62
N VAL A 22 6.30 -12.29 7.65
CA VAL A 22 6.08 -12.81 9.01
C VAL A 22 4.91 -13.78 9.04
N GLY A 23 3.81 -13.49 8.34
CA GLY A 23 2.67 -14.41 8.22
C GLY A 23 3.07 -15.76 7.62
N LYS A 24 3.84 -15.74 6.52
CA LYS A 24 4.36 -16.96 5.87
C LYS A 24 5.34 -17.71 6.76
N TYR A 25 6.23 -17.01 7.47
CA TYR A 25 7.14 -17.61 8.46
C TYR A 25 6.38 -18.29 9.61
N ALA A 26 5.29 -17.66 10.08
CA ALA A 26 4.41 -18.21 11.10
C ALA A 26 3.47 -19.32 10.59
N GLN A 27 3.59 -19.73 9.31
CA GLN A 27 2.73 -20.71 8.65
C GLN A 27 1.23 -20.37 8.72
N ALA A 28 0.90 -19.08 8.90
CA ALA A 28 -0.47 -18.62 8.83
C ALA A 28 -0.92 -18.54 7.38
N ASN A 29 -2.16 -18.95 7.09
CA ASN A 29 -2.72 -18.72 5.76
C ASN A 29 -2.91 -17.20 5.52
N GLY A 30 -3.00 -16.81 4.25
CA GLY A 30 -3.08 -15.39 3.88
C GLY A 30 -4.30 -14.67 4.46
N ALA A 31 -5.46 -15.33 4.54
CA ALA A 31 -6.68 -14.74 5.09
C ALA A 31 -6.55 -14.46 6.60
N THR A 32 -6.03 -15.42 7.37
CA THR A 32 -5.74 -15.26 8.80
C THR A 32 -4.74 -14.15 9.03
N THR A 33 -3.65 -14.11 8.24
CA THR A 33 -2.63 -13.07 8.34
C THR A 33 -3.24 -11.68 8.12
N VAL A 34 -4.02 -11.51 7.05
CA VAL A 34 -4.69 -10.23 6.74
C VAL A 34 -5.63 -9.81 7.86
N ALA A 35 -6.46 -10.74 8.35
CA ALA A 35 -7.44 -10.45 9.39
C ALA A 35 -6.75 -9.95 10.68
N VAL A 36 -5.73 -10.67 11.14
CA VAL A 36 -4.98 -10.30 12.36
C VAL A 36 -4.29 -8.95 12.19
N VAL A 37 -3.51 -8.78 11.11
CA VAL A 37 -2.73 -7.54 10.88
C VAL A 37 -3.64 -6.33 10.72
N SER A 38 -4.73 -6.47 9.95
CA SER A 38 -5.66 -5.36 9.70
C SER A 38 -6.44 -4.98 10.95
N THR A 39 -6.80 -5.94 11.80
CA THR A 39 -7.48 -5.69 13.07
C THR A 39 -6.57 -4.94 14.03
N VAL A 40 -5.35 -5.43 14.23
CA VAL A 40 -4.36 -4.77 15.10
C VAL A 40 -4.03 -3.37 14.57
N ALA A 41 -3.81 -3.21 13.26
CA ALA A 41 -3.56 -1.92 12.65
C ALA A 41 -4.71 -0.93 12.87
N SER A 42 -5.96 -1.37 12.68
CA SER A 42 -7.16 -0.54 12.90
C SER A 42 -7.26 -0.07 14.35
N ILE A 43 -7.00 -0.96 15.32
CA ILE A 43 -6.97 -0.60 16.75
C ILE A 43 -5.90 0.46 17.01
N MET A 44 -4.67 0.25 16.52
CA MET A 44 -3.57 1.21 16.73
C MET A 44 -3.88 2.57 16.09
N ILE A 45 -4.47 2.59 14.89
CA ILE A 45 -4.90 3.83 14.22
C ILE A 45 -5.89 4.58 15.11
N LEU A 46 -6.93 3.92 15.62
CA LEU A 46 -7.93 4.57 16.48
C LEU A 46 -7.30 5.12 17.77
N LEU A 47 -6.39 4.37 18.40
CA LEU A 47 -5.71 4.81 19.62
C LEU A 47 -4.87 6.08 19.40
N PHE A 48 -4.14 6.15 18.28
CA PHE A 48 -3.31 7.31 17.96
C PHE A 48 -4.09 8.48 17.34
N ALA A 49 -5.19 8.20 16.64
CA ALA A 49 -6.00 9.22 16.00
C ALA A 49 -7.05 9.84 16.93
N ARG A 50 -7.33 9.26 18.11
CA ARG A 50 -8.46 9.65 18.98
C ARG A 50 -8.62 11.15 19.25
N THR A 51 -7.52 11.91 19.31
CA THR A 51 -7.55 13.38 19.54
C THR A 51 -7.38 14.22 18.28
N ARG A 52 -7.32 13.56 17.11
CA ARG A 52 -7.04 14.16 15.79
C ARG A 52 -8.11 13.81 14.75
N LEU A 53 -9.14 13.05 15.13
CA LEU A 53 -10.27 12.76 14.26
C LEU A 53 -11.10 14.04 14.12
N ASP A 54 -10.99 14.67 12.96
CA ASP A 54 -11.89 15.71 12.52
C ASP A 54 -12.93 15.08 11.60
N PHE A 55 -14.20 15.23 11.96
CA PHE A 55 -15.33 14.68 11.21
C PHE A 55 -16.08 15.75 10.43
N ASP A 56 -15.48 16.93 10.20
CA ASP A 56 -16.02 17.94 9.28
C ASP A 56 -15.87 17.50 7.80
N LEU A 57 -16.38 16.31 7.51
CA LEU A 57 -16.47 15.72 6.19
C LEU A 57 -17.95 15.75 5.80
N GLY A 58 -18.27 16.51 4.76
CA GLY A 58 -19.59 16.40 4.13
C GLY A 58 -19.87 14.96 3.65
N VAL A 59 -21.14 14.62 3.42
CA VAL A 59 -21.59 13.27 3.01
C VAL A 59 -20.79 12.71 1.82
N LYS A 60 -20.45 13.58 0.86
CA LYS A 60 -19.60 13.20 -0.29
C LYS A 60 -18.20 12.73 0.14
N GLY A 61 -17.57 13.43 1.08
CA GLY A 61 -16.25 13.07 1.60
C GLY A 61 -16.29 11.72 2.31
N ILE A 62 -17.31 11.49 3.16
CA ILE A 62 -17.53 10.20 3.82
C ILE A 62 -17.71 9.09 2.78
N GLY A 63 -18.56 9.30 1.77
CA GLY A 63 -18.80 8.31 0.71
C GLY A 63 -17.53 7.92 -0.05
N LEU A 64 -16.67 8.89 -0.38
CA LEU A 64 -15.38 8.63 -1.05
C LEU A 64 -14.41 7.85 -0.15
N LEU A 65 -14.35 8.18 1.14
CA LEU A 65 -13.50 7.44 2.09
C LEU A 65 -13.99 6.01 2.32
N VAL A 66 -15.31 5.79 2.38
CA VAL A 66 -15.89 4.44 2.46
C VAL A 66 -15.54 3.64 1.21
N LEU A 67 -15.69 4.22 0.01
CA LEU A 67 -15.32 3.56 -1.24
C LEU A 67 -13.82 3.22 -1.28
N ALA A 68 -12.95 4.18 -0.91
CA ALA A 68 -11.52 3.94 -0.82
C ALA A 68 -11.18 2.83 0.19
N GLY A 69 -11.87 2.79 1.33
CA GLY A 69 -11.74 1.74 2.34
C GLY A 69 -12.12 0.36 1.82
N VAL A 70 -13.23 0.24 1.08
CA VAL A 70 -13.65 -1.02 0.45
C VAL A 70 -12.62 -1.50 -0.57
N LEU A 71 -12.18 -0.62 -1.47
CA LEU A 71 -11.18 -0.96 -2.49
C LEU A 71 -9.85 -1.38 -1.84
N ASN A 72 -9.41 -0.67 -0.81
CA ASN A 72 -8.21 -1.01 -0.07
C ASN A 72 -8.36 -2.35 0.67
N GLY A 73 -9.53 -2.63 1.27
CA GLY A 73 -9.80 -3.92 1.92
C GLY A 73 -9.68 -5.10 0.96
N ILE A 74 -10.26 -4.98 -0.24
CA ILE A 74 -10.13 -6.00 -1.31
C ILE A 74 -8.67 -6.17 -1.72
N ALA A 75 -7.93 -5.07 -1.89
CA ALA A 75 -6.53 -5.10 -2.28
C ALA A 75 -5.64 -5.78 -1.21
N VAL A 76 -5.81 -5.40 0.07
CA VAL A 76 -5.06 -5.99 1.20
C VAL A 76 -5.36 -7.48 1.35
N TYR A 77 -6.63 -7.88 1.23
CA TYR A 77 -7.01 -9.30 1.23
C TYR A 77 -6.34 -10.07 0.09
N THR A 78 -6.45 -9.57 -1.13
CA THR A 78 -5.86 -10.22 -2.32
C THR A 78 -4.34 -10.32 -2.21
N TYR A 79 -3.68 -9.26 -1.77
CA TYR A 79 -2.25 -9.23 -1.54
C TYR A 79 -1.81 -10.26 -0.49
N GLY A 80 -2.47 -10.29 0.67
CA GLY A 80 -2.12 -11.25 1.72
C GLY A 80 -2.44 -12.70 1.34
N TYR A 81 -3.55 -12.92 0.64
CA TYR A 81 -3.91 -14.23 0.09
C TYR A 81 -2.85 -14.76 -0.87
N ILE A 82 -2.39 -13.94 -1.81
CA ILE A 82 -1.33 -14.32 -2.76
C ILE A 82 0.00 -14.52 -2.03
N CYS A 83 0.42 -13.60 -1.17
CA CYS A 83 1.66 -13.72 -0.41
C CYS A 83 1.73 -14.96 0.50
N GLY A 84 0.58 -15.38 1.04
CA GLY A 84 0.46 -16.55 1.92
C GLY A 84 0.55 -17.89 1.19
N LYS A 85 0.48 -17.92 -0.15
CA LYS A 85 0.63 -19.15 -0.93
C LYS A 85 2.09 -19.65 -0.87
N PRO A 86 2.34 -20.93 -0.57
CA PRO A 86 3.69 -21.50 -0.55
C PRO A 86 4.46 -21.26 -1.84
N GLU A 87 3.82 -21.46 -2.98
CA GLU A 87 4.36 -21.36 -4.33
C GLU A 87 4.66 -19.93 -4.80
N THR A 88 4.14 -18.92 -4.10
CA THR A 88 4.37 -17.53 -4.50
C THR A 88 5.77 -17.08 -4.07
N PRO A 89 6.62 -16.58 -5.00
CA PRO A 89 7.88 -15.93 -4.65
C PRO A 89 7.58 -14.55 -4.05
N THR A 90 7.27 -14.54 -2.74
CA THR A 90 6.75 -13.38 -2.00
C THR A 90 7.59 -12.11 -2.23
N GLY A 91 8.92 -12.21 -2.21
CA GLY A 91 9.79 -11.06 -2.47
C GLY A 91 9.56 -10.43 -3.84
N ALA A 92 9.57 -11.23 -4.91
CA ALA A 92 9.36 -10.75 -6.28
C ALA A 92 7.97 -10.14 -6.47
N PHE A 93 6.93 -10.79 -5.92
CA PHE A 93 5.56 -10.26 -5.97
C PHE A 93 5.43 -8.90 -5.27
N ILE A 94 6.05 -8.73 -4.10
CA ILE A 94 6.07 -7.46 -3.37
C ILE A 94 6.77 -6.36 -4.17
N VAL A 95 7.90 -6.67 -4.83
CA VAL A 95 8.57 -5.66 -5.67
C VAL A 95 7.69 -5.26 -6.86
N LEU A 96 7.03 -6.22 -7.51
CA LEU A 96 6.09 -5.94 -8.59
C LEU A 96 4.96 -5.00 -8.13
N VAL A 97 4.33 -5.29 -6.99
CA VAL A 97 3.29 -4.44 -6.38
C VAL A 97 3.84 -3.03 -6.11
N SER A 98 5.06 -2.93 -5.56
CA SER A 98 5.68 -1.64 -5.24
C SER A 98 5.91 -0.80 -6.49
N LEU A 99 6.35 -1.40 -7.59
CA LEU A 99 6.54 -0.69 -8.85
C LEU A 99 5.21 -0.26 -9.47
N CYS A 100 4.17 -1.09 -9.39
CA CYS A 100 2.81 -0.68 -9.78
C CYS A 100 2.35 0.54 -8.97
N MET A 101 2.59 0.58 -7.66
CA MET A 101 2.27 1.74 -6.82
C MET A 101 3.02 3.01 -7.26
N VAL A 102 4.30 2.90 -7.60
CA VAL A 102 5.12 4.02 -8.11
C VAL A 102 4.52 4.61 -9.39
N VAL A 103 3.99 3.76 -10.28
CA VAL A 103 3.32 4.20 -11.51
C VAL A 103 1.93 4.78 -11.22
N SER A 104 1.11 4.09 -10.43
CA SER A 104 -0.29 4.47 -10.18
C SER A 104 -0.44 5.74 -9.36
N ALA A 105 0.40 5.97 -8.34
CA ALA A 105 0.24 7.10 -7.41
C ALA A 105 0.16 8.47 -8.10
N PRO A 106 1.12 8.89 -8.94
CA PRO A 106 1.05 10.16 -9.68
C PRO A 106 -0.04 10.21 -10.76
N LEU A 107 -0.46 9.09 -11.35
CA LEU A 107 -1.60 9.08 -12.27
C LEU A 107 -2.92 9.36 -11.54
N LEU A 108 -3.09 8.78 -10.35
CA LEU A 108 -4.23 9.04 -9.48
C LEU A 108 -4.18 10.48 -8.94
N ASP A 109 -3.00 10.96 -8.54
CA ASP A 109 -2.80 12.35 -8.10
C ASP A 109 -3.14 13.35 -9.21
N TRP A 110 -2.74 13.07 -10.46
CA TRP A 110 -3.16 13.86 -11.61
C TRP A 110 -4.68 13.83 -11.84
N ALA A 111 -5.29 12.64 -11.80
CA ALA A 111 -6.71 12.47 -12.05
C ALA A 111 -7.63 13.10 -10.98
N PHE A 112 -7.26 12.99 -9.71
CA PHE A 112 -8.10 13.44 -8.59
C PHE A 112 -7.73 14.83 -8.07
N ASN A 113 -6.45 15.21 -8.12
CA ASN A 113 -5.96 16.49 -7.57
C ASN A 113 -5.50 17.47 -8.67
N GLY A 114 -5.50 17.07 -9.95
CA GLY A 114 -5.09 17.93 -11.06
C GLY A 114 -3.57 18.14 -11.15
N THR A 115 -2.77 17.43 -10.35
CA THR A 115 -1.31 17.60 -10.32
C THR A 115 -0.67 17.07 -11.60
N VAL A 116 -0.23 17.95 -12.50
CA VAL A 116 0.41 17.52 -13.75
C VAL A 116 1.82 16.95 -13.46
N PRO A 117 2.13 15.72 -13.91
CA PRO A 117 3.46 15.15 -13.72
C PRO A 117 4.52 15.92 -14.53
N THR A 118 5.67 16.21 -13.91
CA THR A 118 6.80 16.80 -14.61
C THR A 118 7.49 15.78 -15.52
N LEU A 119 8.24 16.25 -16.52
CA LEU A 119 9.02 15.38 -17.42
C LEU A 119 9.98 14.44 -16.66
N GLN A 120 10.51 14.90 -15.52
CA GLN A 120 11.37 14.10 -14.64
C GLN A 120 10.60 12.95 -13.98
N LYS A 121 9.34 13.16 -13.57
CA LYS A 121 8.47 12.09 -13.05
C LYS A 121 8.15 11.07 -14.15
N PHE A 122 7.99 11.52 -15.40
CA PHE A 122 7.82 10.62 -16.55
C PHE A 122 9.04 9.74 -16.82
N ALA A 123 10.26 10.28 -16.72
CA ALA A 123 11.48 9.47 -16.81
C ALA A 123 11.56 8.43 -15.68
N GLY A 124 11.13 8.80 -14.46
CA GLY A 124 10.97 7.88 -13.33
C GLY A 124 10.04 6.70 -13.63
N PHE A 125 8.92 6.93 -14.32
CA PHE A 125 8.04 5.83 -14.76
C PHE A 125 8.71 4.89 -15.73
N GLY A 126 9.47 5.43 -16.70
CA GLY A 126 10.19 4.61 -17.67
C GLY A 126 11.11 3.62 -16.98
N MET A 127 11.89 4.11 -16.00
CA MET A 127 12.77 3.26 -15.19
C MET A 127 12.01 2.23 -14.34
N ALA A 128 10.90 2.63 -13.72
CA ALA A 128 10.06 1.72 -12.93
C ALA A 128 9.44 0.62 -13.81
N ALA A 129 8.96 0.96 -15.01
CA ALA A 129 8.42 0.01 -15.98
C ALA A 129 9.49 -0.97 -16.48
N SER A 130 10.72 -0.50 -16.73
CA SER A 130 11.85 -1.37 -17.06
C SER A 130 12.19 -2.32 -15.91
N ALA A 131 12.19 -1.84 -14.67
CA ALA A 131 12.40 -2.69 -13.50
C ALA A 131 11.30 -3.76 -13.35
N ILE A 132 10.02 -3.42 -13.61
CA ILE A 132 8.91 -4.39 -13.62
C ILE A 132 9.17 -5.49 -14.63
N TYR A 133 9.53 -5.11 -15.86
CA TYR A 133 9.77 -6.04 -16.95
C TYR A 133 10.91 -7.02 -16.64
N LEU A 134 11.99 -6.52 -16.05
CA LEU A 134 13.15 -7.34 -15.70
C LEU A 134 12.87 -8.29 -14.54
N LEU A 135 12.05 -7.88 -13.57
CA LEU A 135 11.67 -8.73 -12.42
C LEU A 135 10.56 -9.74 -12.75
N GLY A 136 9.83 -9.51 -13.84
CA GLY A 136 8.81 -10.44 -14.34
C GLY A 136 9.35 -11.59 -15.20
N LYS A 137 10.66 -11.63 -15.46
CA LYS A 137 11.37 -12.73 -16.14
C LYS A 137 12.11 -13.60 -15.13
#